data_AF-A0A3D2FD68-F1
#
_entry.id   AF-A0A3D2FD68-F1
#
_cell.length_a   1.000
_cell.length_b   1.000
_cell.length_c   1.000
_cell.angle_alpha   90.00
_cell.angle_beta   90.00
_cell.angle_gamma   90.00
#
_symmetry.space_group_name_H-M   'P 1'
#
loop_
_entity.id
_entity.type
_entity.pdbx_description
1 polymer ?
#
loop_
_entity_poly.entity_id
_entity_poly.type
_entity_poly.pdbx_seq_one_letter_code
_entity_poly.pdbx_strand_id
1 'polypeptide(L)'
;GDHSKLGAADVFAFGAAHGLSTDDIAVISWLVESHLLMSVVAQRRDIYDPEVITDFACAVKSHNHLNLLYALTLADIRATNDSLWNDWKASLLKELYILTQKALDNGLQCQVTFNERAEQHKIEAREILSPQCQPSDIDSVWDRLEQTYFTRFKPVQIAWHTQQILIHKPSKEWLIKMANHTTKAGTELLVYGIDRPAVFAQIASVLDSANLSILDANIAITPDGYVFDSITVVDEDNEKIASTEQCYKIEQAILTQLNKSERTHLNSRKLSRQLKQLNVPT
;
A
#
# COMPACT_ATOMS: atom_id res chain seq x y z
N GLY A 1 23.88 2.65 12.46
CA GLY A 1 23.57 1.49 11.60
C GLY A 1 24.10 0.17 12.13
N ASP A 2 24.85 0.15 13.25
CA ASP A 2 25.51 -1.09 13.72
C ASP A 2 24.98 -1.60 15.06
N HIS A 3 23.97 -0.92 15.63
CA HIS A 3 23.44 -1.27 16.96
C HIS A 3 22.81 -2.66 16.98
N SER A 4 22.20 -3.11 15.88
CA SER A 4 21.59 -4.44 15.79
C SER A 4 22.65 -5.54 15.84
N LYS A 5 23.80 -5.34 15.19
CA LYS A 5 24.90 -6.32 15.19
C LYS A 5 25.62 -6.36 16.53
N LEU A 6 25.89 -5.17 17.11
CA LEU A 6 26.46 -5.07 18.45
C LEU A 6 25.52 -5.69 19.50
N GLY A 7 24.23 -5.39 19.42
CA GLY A 7 23.21 -5.97 20.30
C GLY A 7 23.10 -7.49 20.16
N ALA A 8 23.26 -8.05 18.95
CA ALA A 8 23.29 -9.49 18.76
C ALA A 8 24.50 -10.14 19.44
N ALA A 9 25.68 -9.50 19.38
CA ALA A 9 26.86 -9.96 20.11
C ALA A 9 26.67 -9.89 21.64
N ASP A 10 26.04 -8.82 22.13
CA ASP A 10 25.72 -8.66 23.56
C ASP A 10 24.73 -9.73 24.04
N VAL A 11 23.70 -10.05 23.25
CA VAL A 11 22.76 -11.15 23.53
C VAL A 11 23.48 -12.49 23.61
N PHE A 12 24.44 -12.73 22.72
CA PHE A 12 25.20 -13.98 22.74
C PHE A 12 25.98 -14.14 24.05
N ALA A 13 26.72 -13.09 24.44
CA ALA A 13 27.48 -13.08 25.69
C ALA A 13 26.57 -13.22 26.91
N PHE A 14 25.44 -12.51 26.91
CA PHE A 14 24.44 -12.57 27.97
C PHE A 14 23.84 -13.96 28.11
N GLY A 15 23.37 -14.56 27.02
CA GLY A 15 22.73 -15.87 27.06
C GLY A 15 23.68 -16.98 27.50
N ALA A 16 24.94 -16.93 27.05
CA ALA A 16 25.97 -17.87 27.49
C ALA A 16 26.25 -17.75 29.00
N ALA A 17 26.31 -16.53 29.53
CA ALA A 17 26.50 -16.29 30.95
C ALA A 17 25.33 -16.77 31.82
N HIS A 18 24.12 -16.87 31.27
CA HIS A 18 22.90 -17.30 31.96
C HIS A 18 22.54 -18.77 31.72
N GLY A 19 23.38 -19.53 31.02
CA GLY A 19 23.17 -20.96 30.78
C GLY A 19 22.03 -21.27 29.82
N LEU A 20 21.67 -20.35 28.92
CA LEU A 20 20.73 -20.63 27.84
C LEU A 20 21.31 -21.62 26.83
N SER A 21 20.44 -22.35 26.14
CA SER A 21 20.88 -23.25 25.07
C SER A 21 21.48 -22.46 23.91
N THR A 22 22.45 -23.06 23.20
CA THR A 22 23.06 -22.42 22.02
C THR A 22 22.04 -22.11 20.93
N ASP A 23 21.01 -22.93 20.81
CA ASP A 23 19.94 -22.77 19.82
C ASP A 23 19.06 -21.56 20.16
N ASP A 24 18.66 -21.41 21.43
CA ASP A 24 17.90 -20.24 21.89
C ASP A 24 18.70 -18.95 21.71
N ILE A 25 19.99 -18.99 22.08
CA ILE A 25 20.88 -17.84 21.92
C ILE A 25 20.97 -17.43 20.44
N ALA A 26 21.11 -18.40 19.53
CA ALA A 26 21.19 -18.13 18.09
C ALA A 26 19.90 -17.48 17.57
N VAL A 27 18.73 -17.95 17.99
CA VAL A 27 17.44 -17.38 17.61
C VAL A 27 17.28 -15.95 18.14
N ILE A 28 17.57 -15.70 19.41
CA ILE A 28 17.44 -14.37 20.02
C ILE A 28 18.43 -13.39 19.38
N SER A 29 19.68 -13.83 19.15
CA SER A 29 20.71 -13.01 18.50
C SER A 29 20.29 -12.62 17.08
N TRP A 30 19.75 -13.57 16.31
CA TRP A 30 19.24 -13.30 14.97
C TRP A 30 18.06 -12.31 14.99
N LEU A 31 17.14 -12.43 15.96
CA LEU A 31 16.03 -11.50 16.11
C LEU A 31 16.52 -10.08 16.40
N VAL A 32 17.48 -9.92 17.31
CA VAL A 32 18.07 -8.61 17.61
C VAL A 32 18.81 -8.04 16.40
N GLU A 33 19.55 -8.86 15.65
CA GLU A 33 20.20 -8.38 14.44
C GLU A 33 19.17 -7.95 13.37
N SER A 34 18.07 -8.70 13.25
CA SER A 34 17.10 -8.56 12.17
C SER A 34 15.89 -7.69 12.51
N HIS A 35 15.77 -7.14 13.72
CA HIS A 35 14.52 -6.53 14.22
C HIS A 35 13.95 -5.40 13.35
N LEU A 36 14.78 -4.69 12.57
CA LEU A 36 14.32 -3.66 11.64
C LEU A 36 13.96 -4.18 10.25
N LEU A 37 14.36 -5.41 9.90
CA LEU A 37 14.24 -5.97 8.56
C LEU A 37 12.81 -5.89 8.04
N MET A 38 11.85 -6.36 8.85
CA MET A 38 10.44 -6.42 8.43
C MET A 38 9.84 -5.03 8.23
N SER A 39 10.05 -4.11 9.18
CA SER A 39 9.60 -2.72 9.07
C SER A 39 10.19 -2.00 7.85
N VAL A 40 11.48 -2.20 7.58
CA VAL A 40 12.16 -1.59 6.44
C VAL A 40 11.64 -2.15 5.12
N VAL A 41 11.50 -3.46 4.99
CA VAL A 41 10.99 -4.09 3.76
C VAL A 41 9.54 -3.67 3.50
N ALA A 42 8.67 -3.77 4.50
CA ALA A 42 7.25 -3.43 4.34
C ALA A 42 7.01 -1.96 3.94
N GLN A 43 7.89 -1.04 4.34
CA GLN A 43 7.69 0.41 4.11
C GLN A 43 8.50 0.97 2.95
N ARG A 44 9.60 0.34 2.55
CA ARG A 44 10.55 0.91 1.56
C ARG A 44 10.70 0.09 0.29
N ARG A 45 10.08 -1.10 0.22
CA ARG A 45 10.12 -1.98 -0.95
C ARG A 45 8.72 -2.24 -1.44
N ASP A 46 8.60 -2.62 -2.70
CA ASP A 46 7.34 -3.10 -3.24
C ASP A 46 7.12 -4.54 -2.80
N ILE A 47 6.29 -4.76 -1.79
CA ILE A 47 5.97 -6.10 -1.29
C ILE A 47 5.14 -6.94 -2.28
N TYR A 48 4.70 -6.34 -3.39
CA TYR A 48 4.05 -7.03 -4.49
C TYR A 48 5.01 -7.40 -5.63
N ASP A 49 6.32 -7.23 -5.42
CA ASP A 49 7.37 -7.77 -6.27
C ASP A 49 7.79 -9.16 -5.75
N PRO A 50 7.67 -10.23 -6.57
CA PRO A 50 8.14 -11.56 -6.21
C PRO A 50 9.62 -11.63 -5.79
N GLU A 51 10.48 -10.78 -6.34
CA GLU A 51 11.91 -10.72 -5.96
C GLU A 51 12.07 -10.21 -4.53
N VAL A 52 11.32 -9.17 -4.14
CA VAL A 52 11.34 -8.63 -2.76
C VAL A 52 10.88 -9.68 -1.76
N ILE A 53 9.83 -10.44 -2.08
CA ILE A 53 9.36 -11.53 -1.22
C ILE A 53 10.39 -12.67 -1.17
N THR A 54 11.05 -12.97 -2.28
CA THR A 54 12.12 -13.98 -2.34
C THR A 54 13.30 -13.61 -1.44
N ASP A 55 13.79 -12.39 -1.55
CA ASP A 55 14.90 -11.88 -0.74
C ASP A 55 14.56 -11.88 0.75
N PHE A 56 13.37 -11.42 1.10
CA PHE A 56 12.90 -11.41 2.49
C PHE A 56 12.71 -12.83 3.04
N ALA A 57 12.10 -13.74 2.27
CA ALA A 57 11.93 -15.14 2.66
C ALA A 57 13.29 -15.84 2.85
N CYS A 58 14.27 -15.59 1.97
CA CYS A 58 15.64 -16.08 2.11
C CYS A 58 16.34 -15.54 3.37
N ALA A 59 16.11 -14.27 3.71
CA ALA A 59 16.67 -13.67 4.92
C ALA A 59 16.06 -14.25 6.21
N VAL A 60 14.75 -14.50 6.21
CA VAL A 60 14.00 -15.04 7.35
C VAL A 60 14.19 -16.56 7.51
N LYS A 61 14.37 -17.29 6.40
CA LYS A 61 14.72 -18.73 6.30
C LYS A 61 13.65 -19.73 6.75
N SER A 62 12.81 -19.41 7.74
CA SER A 62 11.84 -20.37 8.29
C SER A 62 10.56 -19.70 8.80
N HIS A 63 9.47 -20.47 8.90
CA HIS A 63 8.22 -20.00 9.52
C HIS A 63 8.41 -19.54 10.95
N ASN A 64 9.27 -20.23 11.73
CA ASN A 64 9.49 -19.85 13.13
C ASN A 64 10.13 -18.46 13.23
N HIS A 65 11.15 -18.19 12.42
CA HIS A 65 11.76 -16.86 12.34
C HIS A 65 10.78 -15.80 11.84
N LEU A 66 9.93 -16.12 10.86
CA LEU A 66 8.91 -15.20 10.35
C LEU A 66 7.91 -14.81 11.45
N ASN A 67 7.42 -15.78 12.21
CA ASN A 67 6.48 -15.58 13.31
C ASN A 67 7.08 -14.70 14.41
N LEU A 68 8.31 -15.03 14.83
CA LEU A 68 9.01 -14.29 15.88
C LEU A 68 9.34 -12.87 15.44
N LEU A 69 9.83 -12.67 14.23
CA LEU A 69 10.16 -11.35 13.69
C LEU A 69 8.91 -10.47 13.56
N TYR A 70 7.79 -11.04 13.09
CA TYR A 70 6.52 -10.31 13.02
C TYR A 70 6.00 -9.91 14.40
N ALA A 71 6.03 -10.82 15.37
CA ALA A 71 5.61 -10.53 16.74
C ALA A 71 6.49 -9.44 17.39
N LEU A 72 7.81 -9.54 17.25
CA LEU A 72 8.76 -8.55 17.74
C LEU A 72 8.51 -7.18 17.10
N THR A 73 8.34 -7.14 15.77
CA THR A 73 8.08 -5.90 15.02
C THR A 73 6.80 -5.23 15.50
N LEU A 74 5.73 -6.00 15.70
CA LEU A 74 4.46 -5.48 16.20
C LEU A 74 4.60 -4.91 17.62
N ALA A 75 5.32 -5.62 18.51
CA ALA A 75 5.57 -5.18 19.87
C ALA A 75 6.39 -3.88 19.88
N ASP A 76 7.45 -3.79 19.07
CA ASP A 76 8.32 -2.62 18.98
C ASP A 76 7.57 -1.37 18.49
N ILE A 77 6.80 -1.49 17.40
CA ILE A 77 6.04 -0.34 16.86
C ILE A 77 4.99 0.15 17.87
N ARG A 78 4.31 -0.78 18.56
CA ARG A 78 3.32 -0.42 19.60
C ARG A 78 3.96 0.17 20.84
N ALA A 79 5.17 -0.24 21.20
CA ALA A 79 5.85 0.25 22.39
C ALA A 79 6.52 1.62 22.19
N THR A 80 6.89 1.96 20.95
CA THR A 80 7.69 3.16 20.67
C THR A 80 6.84 4.40 20.37
N ASN A 81 5.68 4.27 19.72
CA ASN A 81 4.77 5.39 19.52
C ASN A 81 3.36 4.93 19.05
N ASP A 82 2.34 5.17 19.86
CA ASP A 82 0.94 4.87 19.51
C ASP A 82 0.47 5.57 18.22
N SER A 83 1.00 6.77 17.92
CA SER A 83 0.66 7.50 16.69
C SER A 83 1.39 6.98 15.45
N LEU A 84 2.41 6.11 15.60
CA LEU A 84 3.05 5.46 14.46
C LEU A 84 2.27 4.25 13.98
N TRP A 85 1.45 3.62 14.83
CA TRP A 85 0.63 2.47 14.46
C TRP A 85 -0.70 2.92 13.85
N ASN A 86 -0.90 2.65 12.56
CA ASN A 86 -2.18 2.88 11.88
C ASN A 86 -2.58 1.66 11.03
N ASP A 87 -3.84 1.61 10.62
CA ASP A 87 -4.41 0.48 9.85
C ASP A 87 -3.65 0.20 8.55
N TRP A 88 -3.05 1.23 7.95
CA TRP A 88 -2.22 1.08 6.76
C TRP A 88 -0.91 0.32 7.04
N LYS A 89 -0.09 0.74 8.02
CA LYS A 89 1.15 0.01 8.37
C LYS A 89 0.85 -1.40 8.84
N ALA A 90 -0.23 -1.57 9.61
CA ALA A 90 -0.72 -2.89 10.02
C ALA A 90 -1.02 -3.78 8.80
N SER A 91 -1.66 -3.21 7.77
CA SER A 91 -1.94 -3.92 6.52
C SER A 91 -0.67 -4.31 5.79
N LEU A 92 0.33 -3.42 5.67
CA LEU A 92 1.59 -3.71 4.98
C LEU A 92 2.38 -4.84 5.65
N LEU A 93 2.53 -4.78 6.98
CA LEU A 93 3.24 -5.82 7.73
C LEU A 93 2.52 -7.17 7.63
N LYS A 94 1.19 -7.17 7.75
CA LYS A 94 0.38 -8.38 7.61
C LYS A 94 0.49 -8.95 6.19
N GLU A 95 0.49 -8.10 5.17
CA GLU A 95 0.58 -8.53 3.77
C GLU A 95 1.95 -9.16 3.48
N LEU A 96 3.04 -8.52 3.90
CA LEU A 96 4.39 -9.08 3.80
C LEU A 96 4.48 -10.44 4.51
N TYR A 97 3.91 -10.56 5.71
CA TYR A 97 3.85 -11.83 6.44
C TYR A 97 3.14 -12.92 5.63
N ILE A 98 1.93 -12.64 5.12
CA ILE A 98 1.12 -13.64 4.39
C ILE A 98 1.81 -14.08 3.10
N LEU A 99 2.36 -13.13 2.33
CA LEU A 99 3.07 -13.45 1.08
C LEU A 99 4.33 -14.28 1.36
N THR A 100 5.09 -13.94 2.39
CA THR A 100 6.29 -14.67 2.79
C THR A 100 5.96 -16.07 3.30
N GLN A 101 4.91 -16.21 4.12
CA GLN A 101 4.44 -17.50 4.63
C GLN A 101 4.11 -18.44 3.47
N LYS A 102 3.29 -17.98 2.50
CA LYS A 102 2.95 -18.76 1.31
C LYS A 102 4.18 -19.08 0.44
N ALA A 103 5.12 -18.15 0.32
CA ALA A 103 6.36 -18.40 -0.40
C ALA A 103 7.19 -19.51 0.26
N LEU A 104 7.28 -19.53 1.60
CA LEU A 104 7.93 -20.61 2.34
C LEU A 104 7.19 -21.94 2.18
N ASP A 105 5.87 -21.95 2.21
CA ASP A 105 5.04 -23.14 1.99
C ASP A 105 5.28 -23.76 0.60
N ASN A 106 5.45 -22.92 -0.42
CA ASN A 106 5.69 -23.34 -1.80
C ASN A 106 7.19 -23.54 -2.14
N GLY A 107 8.07 -23.62 -1.14
CA GLY A 107 9.50 -23.87 -1.36
C GLY A 107 10.22 -22.73 -2.09
N LEU A 108 9.86 -21.48 -1.78
CA LEU A 108 10.39 -20.24 -2.37
C LEU A 108 10.06 -20.03 -3.85
N GLN A 109 9.03 -20.71 -4.36
CA GLN A 109 8.47 -20.45 -5.69
C GLN A 109 7.55 -19.21 -5.68
N CYS A 110 8.11 -18.03 -5.35
CA CYS A 110 7.35 -16.79 -5.15
C CYS A 110 6.48 -16.44 -6.37
N GLN A 111 6.98 -16.60 -7.60
CA GLN A 111 6.18 -16.33 -8.80
C GLN A 111 4.89 -17.17 -8.85
N VAL A 112 4.95 -18.44 -8.43
CA VAL A 112 3.77 -19.32 -8.38
C VAL A 112 2.77 -18.80 -7.35
N THR A 113 3.23 -18.46 -6.15
CA THR A 113 2.39 -17.86 -5.10
C THR A 113 1.67 -16.60 -5.58
N PHE A 114 2.36 -15.75 -6.33
CA PHE A 114 1.79 -14.51 -6.89
C PHE A 114 0.76 -14.79 -7.98
N ASN A 115 1.03 -15.77 -8.84
CA ASN A 115 0.10 -16.19 -9.89
C ASN A 115 -1.18 -16.78 -9.30
N GLU A 116 -1.06 -17.69 -8.33
CA GLU A 116 -2.19 -18.28 -7.61
C GLU A 116 -3.05 -17.22 -6.93
N ARG A 117 -2.40 -16.23 -6.29
CA ARG A 117 -3.11 -15.12 -5.67
C ARG A 117 -3.86 -14.27 -6.69
N ALA A 118 -3.23 -13.92 -7.81
CA ALA A 118 -3.87 -13.15 -8.86
C ALA A 118 -5.12 -13.86 -9.40
N GLU A 119 -5.02 -15.16 -9.66
CA GLU A 119 -6.16 -15.95 -10.15
C GLU A 119 -7.25 -16.09 -9.09
N GLN A 120 -6.89 -16.32 -7.83
CA GLN A 120 -7.86 -16.35 -6.72
C GLN A 120 -8.60 -15.02 -6.58
N HIS A 121 -7.89 -13.90 -6.64
CA HIS A 121 -8.48 -12.57 -6.57
C HIS A 121 -9.40 -12.27 -7.75
N LYS A 122 -9.04 -12.73 -8.96
CA LYS A 122 -9.91 -12.66 -10.14
C LYS A 122 -11.21 -13.45 -9.91
N ILE A 123 -11.12 -14.68 -9.42
CA ILE A 123 -12.31 -15.51 -9.16
C ILE A 123 -13.25 -14.80 -8.18
N GLU A 124 -12.73 -14.39 -7.01
CA GLU A 124 -13.53 -13.71 -5.99
C GLU A 124 -14.10 -12.36 -6.48
N ALA A 125 -13.34 -11.59 -7.26
CA ALA A 125 -13.83 -10.35 -7.84
C ALA A 125 -14.94 -10.58 -8.88
N ARG A 126 -14.87 -11.66 -9.68
CA ARG A 126 -15.96 -12.04 -10.59
C ARG A 126 -17.22 -12.40 -9.85
N GLU A 127 -17.12 -13.10 -8.72
CA GLU A 127 -18.28 -13.43 -7.90
C GLU A 127 -18.99 -12.15 -7.42
N ILE A 128 -18.23 -11.16 -6.95
CA ILE A 128 -18.75 -9.85 -6.54
C ILE A 128 -19.42 -9.10 -7.71
N LEU A 129 -18.85 -9.18 -8.92
CA LEU A 129 -19.32 -8.47 -10.11
C LEU A 129 -20.51 -9.16 -10.80
N SER A 130 -20.62 -10.48 -10.68
CA SER A 130 -21.61 -11.30 -11.40
C SER A 130 -23.07 -10.84 -11.30
N PRO A 131 -23.56 -10.23 -10.19
CA PRO A 131 -24.94 -9.76 -10.12
C PRO A 131 -25.21 -8.50 -10.96
N GLN A 132 -24.17 -7.77 -11.38
CA GLN A 132 -24.29 -6.43 -11.97
C GLN A 132 -23.58 -6.28 -13.33
N CYS A 133 -22.70 -7.20 -13.71
CA CYS A 133 -21.87 -7.10 -14.90
C CYS A 133 -21.84 -8.41 -15.70
N GLN A 134 -21.83 -8.30 -17.04
CA GLN A 134 -21.67 -9.47 -17.89
C GLN A 134 -20.20 -9.93 -17.91
N PRO A 135 -19.91 -11.23 -18.02
CA PRO A 135 -18.54 -11.74 -18.08
C PRO A 135 -17.68 -11.08 -19.17
N SER A 136 -18.24 -10.85 -20.36
CA SER A 136 -17.54 -10.20 -21.47
C SER A 136 -17.13 -8.76 -21.19
N ASP A 137 -17.94 -8.03 -20.41
CA ASP A 137 -17.63 -6.65 -20.02
C ASP A 137 -16.46 -6.64 -19.03
N ILE A 138 -16.47 -7.57 -18.07
CA ILE A 138 -15.37 -7.75 -17.10
C ILE A 138 -14.06 -8.06 -17.85
N ASP A 139 -14.10 -9.01 -18.79
CA ASP A 139 -12.94 -9.42 -19.59
C ASP A 139 -12.35 -8.23 -20.36
N SER A 140 -13.21 -7.39 -20.95
CA SER A 140 -12.78 -6.20 -21.70
C SER A 140 -11.96 -5.19 -20.88
N VAL A 141 -12.20 -5.12 -19.57
CA VAL A 141 -11.41 -4.31 -18.64
C VAL A 141 -10.15 -5.05 -18.22
N TRP A 142 -10.27 -6.33 -17.89
CA TRP A 142 -9.19 -7.11 -17.29
C TRP A 142 -8.08 -7.47 -18.27
N ASP A 143 -8.40 -7.63 -19.55
CA ASP A 143 -7.42 -7.88 -20.61
C ASP A 143 -6.44 -6.71 -20.81
N ARG A 144 -6.76 -5.54 -20.26
CA ARG A 144 -5.95 -4.32 -20.31
C ARG A 144 -5.06 -4.14 -19.06
N LEU A 145 -5.15 -5.05 -18.09
CA LEU A 145 -4.45 -4.96 -16.81
C LEU A 145 -3.40 -6.06 -16.69
N GLU A 146 -2.26 -5.70 -16.11
CA GLU A 146 -1.19 -6.67 -15.86
C GLU A 146 -1.52 -7.59 -14.68
N GLN A 147 -0.84 -8.74 -14.61
CA GLN A 147 -1.05 -9.71 -13.53
C GLN A 147 -0.77 -9.11 -12.14
N THR A 148 0.22 -8.24 -12.04
CA THR A 148 0.63 -7.52 -10.82
C THR A 148 -0.52 -6.72 -10.20
N TYR A 149 -1.43 -6.17 -11.02
CA TYR A 149 -2.65 -5.51 -10.57
C TYR A 149 -3.52 -6.45 -9.72
N PHE A 150 -3.77 -7.66 -10.22
CA PHE A 150 -4.63 -8.63 -9.53
C PHE A 150 -3.99 -9.19 -8.27
N THR A 151 -2.66 -9.25 -8.21
CA THR A 151 -1.95 -9.60 -6.97
C THR A 151 -2.07 -8.49 -5.91
N ARG A 152 -1.91 -7.23 -6.33
CA ARG A 152 -1.88 -6.05 -5.45
C ARG A 152 -3.22 -5.78 -4.80
N PHE A 153 -4.27 -5.69 -5.61
CA PHE A 153 -5.58 -5.24 -5.14
C PHE A 153 -6.41 -6.39 -4.58
N LYS A 154 -7.19 -6.10 -3.53
CA LYS A 154 -8.15 -7.07 -2.98
C LYS A 154 -9.33 -7.26 -3.93
N PRO A 155 -10.03 -8.41 -3.87
CA PRO A 155 -11.20 -8.67 -4.71
C PRO A 155 -12.25 -7.56 -4.72
N VAL A 156 -12.54 -6.96 -3.56
CA VAL A 156 -13.48 -5.82 -3.42
C VAL A 156 -13.00 -4.58 -4.18
N GLN A 157 -11.68 -4.29 -4.15
CA GLN A 157 -11.09 -3.18 -4.90
C GLN A 157 -11.16 -3.47 -6.41
N ILE A 158 -10.77 -4.68 -6.82
CA ILE A 158 -10.83 -5.09 -8.23
C ILE A 158 -12.26 -4.97 -8.78
N ALA A 159 -13.25 -5.45 -8.02
CA ALA A 159 -14.65 -5.33 -8.38
C ALA A 159 -15.10 -3.87 -8.48
N TRP A 160 -14.78 -3.05 -7.48
CA TRP A 160 -15.13 -1.63 -7.48
C TRP A 160 -14.50 -0.89 -8.67
N HIS A 161 -13.19 -1.05 -8.91
CA HIS A 161 -12.50 -0.45 -10.06
C HIS A 161 -13.16 -0.84 -11.39
N THR A 162 -13.39 -2.15 -11.57
CA THR A 162 -14.02 -2.68 -12.78
C THR A 162 -15.38 -2.06 -13.00
N GLN A 163 -16.21 -1.98 -11.94
CA GLN A 163 -17.53 -1.38 -12.02
C GLN A 163 -17.47 0.11 -12.40
N GLN A 164 -16.56 0.89 -11.79
CA GLN A 164 -16.42 2.32 -12.12
C GLN A 164 -16.00 2.52 -13.58
N ILE A 165 -15.05 1.71 -14.08
CA ILE A 165 -14.58 1.78 -15.47
C ILE A 165 -15.70 1.42 -16.46
N LEU A 166 -16.48 0.37 -16.17
CA LEU A 166 -17.61 -0.03 -17.01
C LEU A 166 -18.72 1.05 -17.05
N ILE A 167 -19.01 1.69 -15.91
CA ILE A 167 -19.99 2.79 -15.84
C ILE A 167 -19.51 3.99 -16.66
N HIS A 168 -18.22 4.32 -16.58
CA HIS A 168 -17.62 5.46 -17.29
C HIS A 168 -17.67 5.30 -18.81
N LYS A 169 -17.61 4.04 -19.29
CA LYS A 169 -17.50 3.66 -20.71
C LYS A 169 -16.20 4.20 -21.37
N PRO A 170 -15.82 3.69 -22.55
CA PRO A 170 -14.71 4.25 -23.30
C PRO A 170 -14.96 5.73 -23.64
N SER A 171 -14.18 6.62 -23.00
CA SER A 171 -14.26 8.06 -23.15
C SER A 171 -12.87 8.66 -23.08
N LYS A 172 -12.69 9.86 -23.66
CA LYS A 172 -11.47 10.67 -23.48
C LYS A 172 -11.47 11.46 -22.16
N GLU A 173 -12.58 11.40 -21.42
CA GLU A 173 -12.74 12.09 -20.15
C GLU A 173 -12.09 11.30 -19.01
N TRP A 174 -11.59 12.03 -18.01
CA TRP A 174 -11.07 11.45 -16.78
C TRP A 174 -12.20 10.83 -15.95
N LEU A 175 -11.96 9.64 -15.42
CA LEU A 175 -12.74 9.00 -14.37
C LEU A 175 -12.03 9.25 -13.04
N ILE A 176 -12.69 9.97 -12.14
CA ILE A 176 -12.23 10.23 -10.78
C ILE A 176 -13.30 9.78 -9.81
N LYS A 177 -12.98 8.79 -8.96
CA LYS A 177 -13.92 8.22 -8.00
C LYS A 177 -13.27 7.96 -6.65
N MET A 178 -13.99 8.21 -5.57
CA MET A 178 -13.54 7.96 -4.21
C MET A 178 -14.47 6.97 -3.49
N ALA A 179 -13.90 6.07 -2.70
CA ALA A 179 -14.64 5.07 -1.94
C ALA A 179 -14.05 4.81 -0.54
N ASN A 180 -14.93 4.75 0.46
CA ASN A 180 -14.57 4.40 1.84
C ASN A 180 -14.74 2.89 2.13
N HIS A 181 -15.37 2.13 1.25
CA HIS A 181 -15.75 0.73 1.52
C HIS A 181 -14.74 -0.30 0.98
N THR A 182 -13.75 0.14 0.21
CA THR A 182 -12.83 -0.75 -0.51
C THR A 182 -11.61 -1.17 0.31
N THR A 183 -11.15 -0.29 1.21
CA THR A 183 -10.04 -0.54 2.14
C THR A 183 -10.36 -0.04 3.55
N LYS A 184 -9.71 -0.60 4.57
CA LYS A 184 -9.79 -0.09 5.95
C LYS A 184 -8.81 1.07 6.19
N ALA A 185 -7.71 1.09 5.45
CA ALA A 185 -6.58 2.01 5.66
C ALA A 185 -6.89 3.49 5.41
N GLY A 186 -7.92 3.81 4.62
CA GLY A 186 -8.27 5.18 4.26
C GLY A 186 -9.39 5.22 3.22
N THR A 187 -9.59 6.38 2.62
CA THR A 187 -10.45 6.55 1.44
C THR A 187 -9.62 6.25 0.19
N GLU A 188 -10.09 5.32 -0.65
CA GLU A 188 -9.44 5.03 -1.92
C GLU A 188 -9.92 6.00 -2.99
N LEU A 189 -8.99 6.52 -3.79
CA LEU A 189 -9.19 7.38 -4.94
C LEU A 189 -8.73 6.62 -6.19
N LEU A 190 -9.67 6.31 -7.08
CA LEU A 190 -9.42 5.80 -8.42
C LEU A 190 -9.29 6.96 -9.39
N VAL A 191 -8.20 6.95 -10.15
CA VAL A 191 -7.93 7.88 -11.25
C VAL A 191 -7.71 7.07 -12.51
N TYR A 192 -8.51 7.34 -13.53
CA TYR A 192 -8.43 6.61 -14.77
C TYR A 192 -8.65 7.52 -15.98
N GLY A 193 -7.76 7.47 -16.96
CA GLY A 193 -7.80 8.36 -18.13
C GLY A 193 -6.55 8.27 -18.99
N ILE A 194 -6.45 9.08 -20.04
CA ILE A 194 -5.30 9.06 -20.96
C ILE A 194 -4.09 9.72 -20.30
N ASP A 195 -2.94 9.04 -20.32
CA ASP A 195 -1.72 9.55 -19.68
C ASP A 195 -1.23 10.87 -20.29
N ARG A 196 -0.72 11.73 -19.41
CA ARG A 196 -0.05 12.99 -19.78
C ARG A 196 0.88 13.46 -18.65
N PRO A 197 1.86 14.32 -18.96
CA PRO A 197 2.77 14.84 -17.94
C PRO A 197 2.06 15.50 -16.75
N ALA A 198 2.62 15.27 -15.56
CA ALA A 198 2.25 15.88 -14.29
C ALA A 198 0.83 15.54 -13.76
N VAL A 199 0.20 14.44 -14.18
CA VAL A 199 -1.11 14.01 -13.64
C VAL A 199 -1.05 13.82 -12.12
N PHE A 200 -0.08 13.03 -11.63
CA PHE A 200 0.09 12.81 -10.19
C PHE A 200 0.31 14.10 -9.40
N ALA A 201 1.16 15.01 -9.90
CA ALA A 201 1.42 16.29 -9.25
C ALA A 201 0.16 17.17 -9.17
N GLN A 202 -0.70 17.13 -10.19
CA GLN A 202 -1.99 17.82 -10.18
C GLN A 202 -2.92 17.29 -9.11
N ILE A 203 -3.02 15.96 -9.01
CA ILE A 203 -3.86 15.30 -8.02
C ILE A 203 -3.35 15.59 -6.61
N ALA A 204 -2.04 15.42 -6.38
CA ALA A 204 -1.40 15.70 -5.09
C ALA A 204 -1.60 17.16 -4.64
N SER A 205 -1.57 18.12 -5.58
CA SER A 205 -1.86 19.53 -5.31
C SER A 205 -3.29 19.75 -4.81
N VAL A 206 -4.29 19.11 -5.43
CA VAL A 206 -5.68 19.19 -4.98
C VAL A 206 -5.86 18.52 -3.62
N LEU A 207 -5.27 17.35 -3.42
CA LEU A 207 -5.32 16.62 -2.14
C LEU A 207 -4.68 17.42 -0.99
N ASP A 208 -3.50 18.02 -1.20
CA ASP A 208 -2.85 18.88 -0.21
C ASP A 208 -3.71 20.13 0.11
N SER A 209 -4.36 20.73 -0.90
CA SER A 209 -5.26 21.87 -0.69
C SER A 209 -6.53 21.51 0.10
N ALA A 210 -6.92 20.23 0.08
CA ALA A 210 -8.02 19.67 0.85
C ALA A 210 -7.58 19.14 2.23
N ASN A 211 -6.32 19.39 2.63
CA ASN A 211 -5.70 18.88 3.86
C ASN A 211 -5.73 17.35 3.97
N LEU A 212 -5.56 16.65 2.85
CA LEU A 212 -5.48 15.18 2.82
C LEU A 212 -4.03 14.73 2.71
N SER A 213 -3.71 13.66 3.45
CA SER A 213 -2.43 12.98 3.37
C SER A 213 -2.55 11.73 2.50
N ILE A 214 -1.56 11.50 1.62
CA ILE A 214 -1.45 10.27 0.83
C ILE A 214 -0.75 9.21 1.68
N LEU A 215 -1.43 8.10 1.95
CA LEU A 215 -0.84 6.94 2.64
C LEU A 215 -0.19 5.96 1.68
N ASP A 216 -0.84 5.71 0.56
CA ASP A 216 -0.37 4.80 -0.49
C ASP A 216 -0.76 5.35 -1.85
N ALA A 217 0.08 5.10 -2.85
CA ALA A 217 -0.18 5.51 -4.23
C ALA A 217 0.40 4.46 -5.18
N ASN A 218 -0.48 3.66 -5.76
CA ASN A 218 -0.14 2.82 -6.89
C ASN A 218 -0.34 3.62 -8.17
N ILE A 219 0.75 3.97 -8.84
CA ILE A 219 0.74 4.70 -10.11
C ILE A 219 1.05 3.70 -11.22
N ALA A 220 0.07 3.46 -12.09
CA ALA A 220 0.22 2.48 -13.16
C ALA A 220 -0.24 3.05 -14.50
N ILE A 221 0.40 2.58 -15.56
CA ILE A 221 0.01 2.86 -16.94
C ILE A 221 -0.34 1.51 -17.57
N THR A 222 -1.54 1.37 -18.09
CA THR A 222 -1.96 0.18 -18.80
C THR A 222 -1.21 0.07 -20.14
N PRO A 223 -1.05 -1.13 -20.72
CA PRO A 223 -0.35 -1.30 -22.00
C PRO A 223 -0.91 -0.47 -23.17
N ASP A 224 -2.18 -0.07 -23.09
CA ASP A 224 -2.86 0.77 -24.07
C ASP A 224 -2.84 2.28 -23.72
N GLY A 225 -2.01 2.69 -22.75
CA GLY A 225 -1.67 4.09 -22.49
C GLY A 225 -2.62 4.85 -21.57
N TYR A 226 -3.42 4.15 -20.76
CA TYR A 226 -4.26 4.77 -19.74
C TYR A 226 -3.54 4.80 -18.40
N VAL A 227 -3.64 5.93 -17.71
CA VAL A 227 -3.38 6.01 -16.26
C VAL A 227 -4.42 5.16 -15.56
N PHE A 228 -3.94 4.36 -14.61
CA PHE A 228 -4.73 3.66 -13.62
C PHE A 228 -4.04 3.87 -12.28
N ASP A 229 -4.40 4.97 -11.60
CA ASP A 229 -3.88 5.22 -10.27
C ASP A 229 -4.92 4.83 -9.22
N SER A 230 -4.46 4.12 -8.19
CA SER A 230 -5.21 3.94 -6.94
C SER A 230 -4.41 4.58 -5.82
N ILE A 231 -5.02 5.57 -5.17
CA ILE A 231 -4.38 6.37 -4.13
C ILE A 231 -5.22 6.24 -2.86
N THR A 232 -4.62 5.80 -1.76
CA THR A 232 -5.28 5.79 -0.45
C THR A 232 -4.95 7.08 0.29
N VAL A 233 -5.99 7.82 0.69
CA VAL A 233 -5.87 9.10 1.39
C VAL A 233 -6.59 9.08 2.74
N VAL A 234 -6.11 9.92 3.65
CA VAL A 234 -6.73 10.16 4.97
C VAL A 234 -6.77 11.66 5.28
N ASP A 235 -7.63 12.05 6.21
CA ASP A 235 -7.70 13.41 6.72
C ASP A 235 -6.61 13.70 7.78
N GLU A 236 -6.70 14.88 8.42
CA GLU A 236 -5.75 15.33 9.45
C GLU A 236 -5.73 14.42 10.69
N ASP A 237 -6.81 13.69 10.94
CA ASP A 237 -6.96 12.78 12.08
C ASP A 237 -6.52 11.34 11.73
N ASN A 238 -5.97 11.12 10.52
CA ASN A 238 -5.67 9.81 9.93
C ASN A 238 -6.91 8.92 9.72
N GLU A 239 -8.08 9.53 9.59
CA GLU A 239 -9.34 8.83 9.38
C GLU A 239 -9.77 8.91 7.90
N LYS A 240 -10.76 8.09 7.56
CA LYS A 240 -11.42 8.17 6.27
C LYS A 240 -12.18 9.49 6.16
N ILE A 241 -12.30 10.00 4.94
CA ILE A 241 -13.10 11.19 4.65
C ILE A 241 -14.55 10.96 5.10
N ALA A 242 -15.02 11.77 6.05
CA ALA A 242 -16.22 11.49 6.82
C ALA A 242 -17.52 11.45 6.00
N SER A 243 -17.63 12.25 4.92
CA SER A 243 -18.85 12.38 4.14
C SER A 243 -18.67 12.11 2.65
N THR A 244 -19.67 11.47 2.05
CA THR A 244 -19.75 11.26 0.59
C THR A 244 -19.82 12.58 -0.18
N GLU A 245 -20.42 13.62 0.40
CA GLU A 245 -20.44 14.96 -0.18
C GLU A 245 -19.03 15.55 -0.31
N GLN A 246 -18.20 15.38 0.71
CA GLN A 246 -16.81 15.83 0.68
C GLN A 246 -15.99 15.05 -0.35
N CYS A 247 -16.14 13.71 -0.42
CA CYS A 247 -15.55 12.89 -1.47
C CYS A 247 -15.93 13.42 -2.86
N TYR A 248 -17.22 13.67 -3.11
CA TYR A 248 -17.69 14.21 -4.38
C TYR A 248 -17.09 15.59 -4.70
N LYS A 249 -16.99 16.49 -3.71
CA LYS A 249 -16.33 17.80 -3.90
C LYS A 249 -14.87 17.65 -4.32
N ILE A 250 -14.15 16.69 -3.73
CA ILE A 250 -12.75 16.40 -4.08
C ILE A 250 -12.66 15.78 -5.48
N GLU A 251 -13.52 14.82 -5.81
CA GLU A 251 -13.61 14.25 -7.17
C GLU A 251 -13.75 15.38 -8.22
N GLN A 252 -14.69 16.31 -8.00
CA GLN A 252 -14.92 17.43 -8.90
C GLN A 252 -13.74 18.42 -8.96
N ALA A 253 -13.07 18.67 -7.83
CA ALA A 253 -11.89 19.54 -7.79
C ALA A 253 -10.72 18.94 -8.59
N ILE A 254 -10.50 17.62 -8.46
CA ILE A 254 -9.48 16.89 -9.23
C ILE A 254 -9.84 16.91 -10.72
N LEU A 255 -11.08 16.58 -11.10
CA LEU A 255 -11.54 16.65 -12.49
C LEU A 255 -11.34 18.05 -13.09
N THR A 256 -11.71 19.09 -12.35
CA THR A 256 -11.54 20.48 -12.78
C THR A 256 -10.06 20.80 -12.99
N GLN A 257 -9.18 20.37 -12.09
CA GLN A 257 -7.74 20.59 -12.21
C GLN A 257 -7.15 19.82 -13.40
N LEU A 258 -7.56 18.57 -13.62
CA LEU A 258 -7.07 17.73 -14.72
C LEU A 258 -7.60 18.17 -16.09
N ASN A 259 -8.68 18.93 -16.16
CA ASN A 259 -9.21 19.48 -17.41
C ASN A 259 -8.66 20.88 -17.76
N LYS A 260 -7.86 21.50 -16.88
CA LYS A 260 -7.19 22.77 -17.20
C LYS A 260 -6.14 22.56 -18.29
N SER A 261 -6.13 23.48 -19.27
CA SER A 261 -5.14 23.55 -20.34
C SER A 261 -3.75 23.99 -19.85
N GLU A 262 -3.73 24.81 -18.79
CA GLU A 262 -2.51 25.34 -18.19
C GLU A 262 -1.90 24.34 -17.20
N ARG A 263 -0.63 23.99 -17.47
CA ARG A 263 0.17 22.99 -16.75
C ARG A 263 0.77 23.53 -15.45
N THR A 264 0.35 24.70 -15.00
CA THR A 264 0.95 25.45 -13.89
C THR A 264 0.22 25.18 -12.58
N HIS A 265 1.00 24.74 -11.58
CA HIS A 265 0.57 24.60 -10.20
C HIS A 265 0.98 25.81 -9.39
N LEU A 266 0.02 26.65 -9.02
CA LEU A 266 0.21 27.63 -7.95
C LEU A 266 -0.43 27.06 -6.69
N ASN A 267 0.34 26.30 -5.92
CA ASN A 267 -0.09 25.86 -4.59
C ASN A 267 0.05 27.04 -3.61
N SER A 268 -1.05 27.73 -3.29
CA SER A 268 -1.12 28.54 -2.08
C SER A 268 -1.62 27.67 -0.93
N ARG A 269 -0.71 26.91 -0.31
CA ARG A 269 -1.05 26.12 0.88
C ARG A 269 -1.59 27.09 1.95
N LYS A 270 -2.80 26.87 2.45
CA LYS A 270 -3.24 27.60 3.66
C LYS A 270 -2.37 27.08 4.81
N LEU A 271 -1.41 27.89 5.24
CA LEU A 271 -0.58 27.60 6.41
C LEU A 271 -1.47 27.15 7.57
N SER A 272 -1.13 26.01 8.19
CA SER A 272 -1.84 25.52 9.36
C SER A 272 -1.85 26.60 10.44
N ARG A 273 -2.87 26.59 11.30
CA ARG A 273 -3.03 27.63 12.33
C ARG A 273 -1.81 27.70 13.28
N GLN A 274 -1.12 26.58 13.48
CA GLN A 274 0.14 26.46 14.22
C GLN A 274 1.33 27.05 13.44
N LEU A 275 1.43 26.77 12.13
CA LEU A 275 2.48 27.34 11.28
C LEU A 275 2.33 28.85 11.06
N LYS A 276 1.11 29.39 11.13
CA LYS A 276 0.88 30.85 11.12
C LYS A 276 1.43 31.57 12.35
N GLN A 277 1.70 30.86 13.45
CA GLN A 277 2.29 31.44 14.66
C GLN A 277 3.83 31.43 14.63
N LEU A 278 4.43 30.67 13.70
CA LEU A 278 5.88 30.66 13.50
C LEU A 278 6.27 31.79 12.55
N ASN A 279 6.55 32.96 13.12
CA ASN A 279 7.12 34.10 12.41
C ASN A 279 8.62 33.86 12.19
N VAL A 280 8.97 33.08 11.17
CA VAL A 280 10.37 32.93 10.74
C VAL A 280 10.56 33.82 9.50
N PRO A 281 11.43 34.85 9.57
CA PRO A 281 11.74 35.67 8.41
C PRO A 281 12.44 34.80 7.36
N THR A 282 11.90 34.79 6.14
CA THR A 282 12.53 34.25 4.93
C THR A 282 13.61 35.17 4.40
#